data_AF-A0AAP4Y1F3-F1
#
_entry.id   AF-A0AAP4Y1F3-F1
#
_cell.length_a   1.000
_cell.length_b   1.000
_cell.length_c   1.000
_cell.angle_alpha   90.00
_cell.angle_beta   90.00
_cell.angle_gamma   90.00
#
_symmetry.space_group_name_H-M   'P 1'
#
loop_
_entity.id
_entity.type
_entity.pdbx_description
1 polymer ?
#
loop_
_entity_poly.entity_id
_entity_poly.type
_entity_poly.pdbx_seq_one_letter_code
_entity_poly.pdbx_strand_id
1 'polypeptide(L)'
;MHIPRTRSLVGGALALSVAALPACNQSDSPLAPSFAKKSASVTTLSSTSTTWDFAQLLIDGTAGPVDLGTSETITNGSFGSIVATSPDSHVTVKGGDLVLTASERGLGLCHTSGATCSFPADGDEVGDGGAGTLLLTFDGVLPAGSQLEGFSLGSLQDHIASPPNGEGYRYSISTDGGQTFGSVIQVLPDASDTIADVTLPSPVPTADLVVKFEKATAGSDDNDYTVRSVTISQPGPELLGRMTGGGVKATGSDNEVVTFGLTLHCDILLSNNLEVNWQGHQWHLTKPIEAATCTNQQNDAPPPASPIDTFEGTAYGKLDGVANSYATFKFEDHGEPGTSDRVQITIYQPGSTSTVALQVPDQLISVGNWQMHYDQPHGQHP
;
A
#
# COMPACT_ATOMS: atom_id res chain seq x y z
N MET A 1 -4.14 -74.80 28.97
CA MET A 1 -3.64 -75.76 27.98
C MET A 1 -3.17 -74.94 26.79
N HIS A 2 -1.86 -74.79 26.68
CA HIS A 2 -1.17 -73.71 25.96
C HIS A 2 -0.20 -74.40 25.01
N ILE A 3 -0.32 -74.14 23.71
CA ILE A 3 0.64 -74.61 22.69
C ILE A 3 1.16 -73.37 21.98
N PRO A 4 2.42 -72.96 22.19
CA PRO A 4 3.05 -71.95 21.37
C PRO A 4 3.68 -72.62 20.13
N ARG A 5 3.47 -72.04 18.95
CA ARG A 5 4.24 -72.37 17.74
C ARG A 5 5.23 -71.25 17.48
N THR A 6 6.50 -71.57 17.72
CA THR A 6 7.67 -70.90 17.18
C THR A 6 7.79 -71.17 15.69
N ARG A 7 8.09 -70.14 14.90
CA ARG A 7 8.70 -70.27 13.57
C ARG A 7 9.94 -69.39 13.53
N SER A 8 11.05 -70.02 13.14
CA SER A 8 12.38 -69.43 13.02
C SER A 8 12.94 -69.81 11.65
N LEU A 9 13.68 -68.86 11.06
CA LEU A 9 14.65 -68.96 9.96
C LEU A 9 14.03 -69.32 8.58
N VAL A 10 14.49 -68.76 7.45
CA VAL A 10 15.86 -68.68 6.96
C VAL A 10 15.97 -67.51 5.96
N GLY A 11 17.04 -66.72 6.08
CA GLY A 11 17.45 -65.75 5.08
C GLY A 11 18.13 -66.43 3.89
N GLY A 12 17.70 -66.08 2.67
CA GLY A 12 18.34 -66.45 1.43
C GLY A 12 18.99 -65.24 0.78
N ALA A 13 20.32 -65.23 0.76
CA ALA A 13 21.11 -64.27 0.00
C ALA A 13 20.99 -64.61 -1.50
N LEU A 14 20.50 -63.65 -2.30
CA LEU A 14 20.44 -63.78 -3.75
C LEU A 14 21.74 -63.21 -4.34
N ALA A 15 22.64 -64.09 -4.78
CA ALA A 15 23.79 -63.72 -5.60
C ALA A 15 23.32 -63.48 -7.03
N LEU A 16 23.46 -62.24 -7.53
CA LEU A 16 23.16 -61.88 -8.91
C LEU A 16 24.44 -62.04 -9.76
N SER A 17 24.41 -63.02 -10.65
CA SER A 17 25.46 -63.30 -11.63
C SER A 17 25.43 -62.26 -12.75
N VAL A 18 26.56 -61.58 -12.98
CA VAL A 18 26.77 -60.68 -14.12
C VAL A 18 27.07 -61.53 -15.35
N ALA A 19 26.13 -61.59 -16.29
CA ALA A 19 26.37 -62.10 -17.64
C ALA A 19 26.68 -60.92 -18.57
N ALA A 20 27.91 -60.88 -19.09
CA ALA A 20 28.31 -59.95 -20.15
C ALA A 20 27.67 -60.40 -21.48
N LEU A 21 26.90 -59.52 -22.10
CA LEU A 21 26.41 -59.66 -23.48
C LEU A 21 27.12 -58.65 -24.39
N PRO A 22 27.30 -58.99 -25.68
CA PRO A 22 28.15 -58.24 -26.60
C PRO A 22 27.49 -56.96 -27.12
N ALA A 23 28.35 -56.01 -27.47
CA ALA A 23 28.02 -54.70 -28.01
C ALA A 23 27.13 -54.76 -29.25
N CYS A 24 26.01 -54.03 -29.22
CA CYS A 24 25.28 -53.59 -30.40
C CYS A 24 25.46 -52.07 -30.55
N ASN A 25 26.15 -51.70 -31.62
CA ASN A 25 26.20 -50.37 -32.21
C ASN A 25 24.89 -50.09 -32.94
N GLN A 26 24.10 -49.09 -32.51
CA GLN A 26 23.06 -48.38 -33.28
C GLN A 26 22.87 -47.00 -32.62
N SER A 27 23.35 -45.91 -33.24
CA SER A 27 22.64 -45.01 -34.16
C SER A 27 21.55 -44.16 -33.49
N ASP A 28 21.81 -42.85 -33.48
CA ASP A 28 20.86 -41.73 -33.41
C ASP A 28 19.80 -41.73 -32.30
N SER A 29 20.20 -41.14 -31.17
CA SER A 29 19.23 -40.59 -30.20
C SER A 29 18.63 -39.30 -30.75
N PRO A 30 17.30 -39.15 -30.85
CA PRO A 30 16.70 -37.86 -31.08
C PRO A 30 16.97 -36.98 -29.86
N LEU A 31 17.56 -35.81 -30.10
CA LEU A 31 17.78 -34.77 -29.11
C LEU A 31 16.50 -34.54 -28.31
N ALA A 32 16.58 -34.69 -26.99
CA ALA A 32 15.52 -34.26 -26.09
C ALA A 32 15.21 -32.78 -26.37
N PRO A 33 13.93 -32.37 -26.46
CA PRO A 33 13.59 -30.98 -26.65
C PRO A 33 14.15 -30.18 -25.47
N SER A 34 15.08 -29.26 -25.76
CA SER A 34 15.53 -28.29 -24.77
C SER A 34 14.34 -27.37 -24.48
N PHE A 35 13.70 -27.58 -23.34
CA PHE A 35 12.79 -26.57 -22.79
C PHE A 35 13.63 -25.35 -22.42
N ALA A 36 13.64 -24.36 -23.31
CA ALA A 36 14.15 -23.04 -22.99
C ALA A 36 13.31 -22.50 -21.83
N LYS A 37 13.89 -22.45 -20.62
CA LYS A 37 13.36 -21.67 -19.52
C LYS A 37 13.27 -20.22 -20.00
N LYS A 38 12.09 -19.78 -20.40
CA LYS A 38 11.82 -18.36 -20.64
C LYS A 38 12.04 -17.67 -19.29
N SER A 39 13.11 -16.89 -19.17
CA SER A 39 13.23 -15.96 -18.04
C SER A 39 11.98 -15.11 -18.02
N ALA A 40 11.25 -15.15 -16.92
CA ALA A 40 10.14 -14.25 -16.68
C ALA A 40 10.64 -12.82 -16.86
N SER A 41 10.13 -12.13 -17.89
CA SER A 41 10.29 -10.68 -17.98
C SER A 41 9.55 -10.10 -16.79
N VAL A 42 10.27 -9.42 -15.90
CA VAL A 42 9.68 -8.62 -14.84
C VAL A 42 8.90 -7.51 -15.53
N THR A 43 7.59 -7.71 -15.68
CA THR A 43 6.69 -6.67 -16.15
C THR A 43 6.68 -5.59 -15.07
N THR A 44 7.24 -4.42 -15.39
CA THR A 44 7.18 -3.25 -14.51
C THR A 44 5.71 -2.92 -14.26
N LEU A 45 5.26 -3.04 -13.02
CA LEU A 45 3.91 -2.68 -12.60
C LEU A 45 3.67 -1.21 -12.96
N SER A 46 2.54 -0.93 -13.63
CA SER A 46 2.19 0.42 -14.07
C SER A 46 1.70 1.24 -12.89
N SER A 47 2.54 2.06 -12.25
CA SER A 47 2.11 2.96 -11.18
C SER A 47 1.12 4.02 -11.68
N THR A 48 0.13 4.35 -10.86
CA THR A 48 -0.73 5.52 -11.03
C THR A 48 -0.28 6.59 -10.06
N SER A 49 -0.24 7.85 -10.52
CA SER A 49 0.12 8.98 -9.64
C SER A 49 -1.12 9.80 -9.32
N THR A 50 -1.29 10.13 -8.04
CA THR A 50 -2.37 10.97 -7.53
C THR A 50 -1.80 12.24 -6.93
N THR A 51 -2.30 13.38 -7.39
CA THR A 51 -1.96 14.69 -6.83
C THR A 51 -2.97 15.07 -5.75
N TRP A 52 -2.46 15.44 -4.58
CA TRP A 52 -3.22 16.00 -3.48
C TRP A 52 -3.10 17.51 -3.53
N ASP A 53 -4.06 18.16 -4.18
CA ASP A 53 -4.09 19.63 -4.29
C ASP A 53 -4.74 20.23 -3.03
N PHE A 54 -3.91 20.82 -2.16
CA PHE A 54 -4.37 21.42 -0.92
C PHE A 54 -5.18 22.69 -1.14
N ALA A 55 -5.11 23.27 -2.35
CA ALA A 55 -5.97 24.37 -2.72
C ALA A 55 -7.45 23.95 -2.86
N GLN A 56 -7.78 22.65 -2.81
CA GLN A 56 -9.16 22.16 -2.71
C GLN A 56 -9.76 22.34 -1.30
N LEU A 57 -8.94 22.56 -0.27
CA LEU A 57 -9.43 22.91 1.06
C LEU A 57 -10.04 24.31 1.11
N LEU A 58 -9.76 25.13 0.10
CA LEU A 58 -10.37 26.44 -0.05
C LEU A 58 -11.84 26.25 -0.39
N ILE A 59 -12.71 26.59 0.56
CA ILE A 59 -14.15 26.63 0.34
C ILE A 59 -14.43 27.67 -0.74
N ASP A 60 -15.03 27.25 -1.86
CA ASP A 60 -15.44 28.13 -2.95
C ASP A 60 -16.13 29.40 -2.43
N GLY A 61 -15.55 30.56 -2.74
CA GLY A 61 -16.09 31.87 -2.36
C GLY A 61 -15.65 32.42 -1.00
N THR A 62 -14.79 31.71 -0.26
CA THR A 62 -14.13 32.29 0.93
C THR A 62 -12.94 33.12 0.47
N ALA A 63 -13.04 34.43 0.61
CA ALA A 63 -11.96 35.33 0.24
C ALA A 63 -10.89 35.34 1.31
N GLY A 64 -9.63 35.19 0.90
CA GLY A 64 -8.47 35.29 1.77
C GLY A 64 -8.09 34.01 2.52
N PRO A 65 -7.15 34.12 3.46
CA PRO A 65 -6.59 33.00 4.22
C PRO A 65 -7.59 32.43 5.22
N VAL A 66 -7.54 31.12 5.43
CA VAL A 66 -8.36 30.41 6.42
C VAL A 66 -7.45 29.78 7.47
N ASP A 67 -7.72 30.07 8.74
CA ASP A 67 -7.09 29.43 9.89
C ASP A 67 -7.69 28.04 10.11
N LEU A 68 -6.86 27.01 10.05
CA LEU A 68 -7.23 25.61 10.26
C LEU A 68 -6.85 25.12 11.68
N GLY A 69 -6.31 26.00 12.53
CA GLY A 69 -5.82 25.67 13.86
C GLY A 69 -4.44 25.02 13.84
N THR A 70 -4.05 24.32 14.91
CA THR A 70 -2.72 23.69 15.01
C THR A 70 -2.59 22.39 14.20
N SER A 71 -3.72 21.86 13.70
CA SER A 71 -3.77 20.62 12.93
C SER A 71 -5.02 20.55 12.06
N GLU A 72 -4.86 20.07 10.82
CA GLU A 72 -5.96 19.77 9.90
C GLU A 72 -5.79 18.40 9.26
N THR A 73 -6.89 17.64 9.12
CA THR A 73 -6.89 16.37 8.39
C THR A 73 -7.46 16.55 6.99
N ILE A 74 -6.62 16.29 6.00
CA ILE A 74 -6.91 16.47 4.59
C ILE A 74 -7.24 15.10 4.03
N THR A 75 -8.41 14.93 3.40
CA THR A 75 -8.84 13.65 2.83
C THR A 75 -8.92 13.71 1.31
N ASN A 76 -8.48 12.68 0.62
CA ASN A 76 -8.57 12.56 -0.85
C ASN A 76 -9.37 11.32 -1.25
N GLY A 77 -10.67 11.32 -0.95
CA GLY A 77 -11.58 10.22 -1.28
C GLY A 77 -11.09 8.88 -0.76
N SER A 78 -10.94 7.90 -1.66
CA SER A 78 -10.46 6.55 -1.35
C SER A 78 -8.95 6.44 -1.18
N PHE A 79 -8.20 7.50 -1.43
CA PHE A 79 -6.74 7.54 -1.30
C PHE A 79 -6.28 7.89 0.11
N GLY A 80 -7.23 8.08 1.04
CA GLY A 80 -6.95 8.17 2.46
C GLY A 80 -6.84 9.60 2.97
N SER A 81 -5.92 9.84 3.91
CA SER A 81 -5.71 11.17 4.51
C SER A 81 -4.24 11.54 4.75
N ILE A 82 -3.97 12.85 4.72
CA ILE A 82 -2.73 13.50 5.18
C ILE A 82 -3.09 14.45 6.31
N VAL A 83 -2.34 14.44 7.41
CA VAL A 83 -2.53 15.38 8.51
C VAL A 83 -1.47 16.48 8.42
N ALA A 84 -1.91 17.73 8.24
CA ALA A 84 -1.06 18.90 8.38
C ALA A 84 -1.03 19.32 9.85
N THR A 85 0.14 19.56 10.42
CA THR A 85 0.30 20.06 11.79
C THR A 85 1.39 21.11 11.88
N SER A 86 1.29 21.97 12.89
CA SER A 86 2.39 22.85 13.29
C SER A 86 2.56 22.86 14.80
N PRO A 87 3.78 22.63 15.33
CA PRO A 87 4.04 22.62 16.77
C PRO A 87 4.15 24.02 17.37
N ASP A 88 4.40 25.04 16.55
CA ASP A 88 4.75 26.41 16.95
C ASP A 88 3.83 27.48 16.34
N SER A 89 2.90 27.08 15.46
CA SER A 89 2.09 27.98 14.65
C SER A 89 0.70 27.39 14.39
N HIS A 90 -0.14 28.14 13.69
CA HIS A 90 -1.39 27.62 13.12
C HIS A 90 -1.16 27.22 11.66
N VAL A 91 -1.76 26.12 11.23
CA VAL A 91 -1.87 25.73 9.82
C VAL A 91 -2.92 26.61 9.18
N THR A 92 -2.60 27.18 8.03
CA THR A 92 -3.53 27.99 7.25
C THR A 92 -3.69 27.40 5.85
N VAL A 93 -4.71 27.83 5.13
CA VAL A 93 -4.78 27.65 3.69
C VAL A 93 -5.05 29.00 3.03
N LYS A 94 -4.26 29.36 2.00
CA LYS A 94 -4.32 30.64 1.30
C LYS A 94 -4.75 30.47 -0.15
N GLY A 95 -5.34 31.53 -0.70
CA GLY A 95 -5.58 31.70 -2.13
C GLY A 95 -6.97 31.24 -2.58
N GLY A 96 -7.96 31.29 -1.68
CA GLY A 96 -9.38 31.04 -2.00
C GLY A 96 -10.00 32.09 -2.90
N ASP A 97 -9.46 33.31 -2.85
CA ASP A 97 -9.76 34.44 -3.71
C ASP A 97 -8.95 34.47 -5.01
N LEU A 98 -7.93 33.62 -5.13
CA LEU A 98 -7.09 33.52 -6.32
C LEU A 98 -7.65 32.52 -7.33
N VAL A 99 -7.34 32.73 -8.62
CA VAL A 99 -7.70 31.79 -9.68
C VAL A 99 -7.05 30.42 -9.43
N LEU A 100 -7.69 29.31 -9.83
CA LEU A 100 -7.20 27.95 -9.51
C LEU A 100 -5.75 27.68 -9.95
N THR A 101 -5.26 28.42 -10.95
CA THR A 101 -3.92 28.31 -11.50
C THR A 101 -2.87 29.17 -10.78
N ALA A 102 -3.27 30.01 -9.82
CA ALA A 102 -2.35 30.86 -9.08
C ALA A 102 -1.37 30.00 -8.27
N SER A 103 -0.10 30.39 -8.31
CA SER A 103 1.00 29.71 -7.60
C SER A 103 0.88 29.86 -6.09
N GLU A 104 0.32 30.96 -5.59
CA GLU A 104 0.26 31.26 -4.15
C GLU A 104 -0.73 30.38 -3.36
N ARG A 105 -1.50 29.52 -4.03
CA ARG A 105 -2.51 28.67 -3.38
C ARG A 105 -1.88 27.46 -2.69
N GLY A 106 -2.24 27.21 -1.44
CA GLY A 106 -1.79 26.02 -0.71
C GLY A 106 -1.85 26.17 0.80
N LEU A 107 -1.23 25.21 1.50
CA LEU A 107 -1.06 25.22 2.96
C LEU A 107 0.01 26.23 3.35
N GLY A 108 -0.33 27.09 4.30
CA GLY A 108 0.55 28.06 4.94
C GLY A 108 0.73 27.80 6.43
N LEU A 109 1.45 28.69 7.10
CA LEU A 109 1.40 28.85 8.54
C LEU A 109 0.97 30.28 8.84
N CYS A 110 0.47 30.52 10.04
CA CYS A 110 0.40 31.85 10.60
C CYS A 110 0.96 31.85 12.01
N HIS A 111 1.75 32.88 12.30
CA HIS A 111 2.41 33.08 13.58
C HIS A 111 1.58 34.03 14.44
N THR A 112 0.71 33.47 15.28
CA THR A 112 -0.05 34.26 16.23
C THR A 112 0.39 33.99 17.67
N SER A 113 0.39 35.04 18.50
CA SER A 113 0.44 34.89 19.97
C SER A 113 -0.96 34.66 20.58
N GLY A 114 -2.01 34.75 19.75
CA GLY A 114 -3.40 34.53 20.09
C GLY A 114 -3.87 33.09 19.86
N ALA A 115 -5.17 32.87 20.04
CA ALA A 115 -5.82 31.57 19.82
C ALA A 115 -6.29 31.35 18.37
N THR A 116 -6.19 32.37 17.52
CA THR A 116 -6.61 32.36 16.11
C THR A 116 -5.79 33.36 15.32
N CYS A 117 -5.56 33.08 14.04
CA CYS A 117 -4.92 34.00 13.11
C CYS A 117 -5.82 35.20 12.79
N SER A 118 -5.24 36.40 12.91
CA SER A 118 -5.86 37.67 12.56
C SER A 118 -5.25 38.18 11.26
N PHE A 119 -5.84 37.84 10.13
CA PHE A 119 -5.36 38.30 8.82
C PHE A 119 -5.72 39.77 8.56
N PRO A 120 -4.83 40.58 7.94
CA PRO A 120 -3.49 40.23 7.44
C PRO A 120 -2.36 40.42 8.49
N ALA A 121 -2.69 40.72 9.75
CA ALA A 121 -1.71 41.14 10.76
C ALA A 121 -0.81 40.00 11.28
N ASP A 122 -1.33 38.77 11.31
CA ASP A 122 -0.61 37.57 11.80
C ASP A 122 0.10 36.80 10.67
N GLY A 123 0.16 37.39 9.47
CA GLY A 123 0.69 36.73 8.29
C GLY A 123 -0.27 35.74 7.65
N ASP A 124 -0.09 35.43 6.37
CA ASP A 124 -0.85 34.40 5.69
C ASP A 124 -0.01 33.35 4.95
N GLU A 125 1.31 33.44 5.07
CA GLU A 125 2.26 32.48 4.52
C GLU A 125 3.18 31.86 5.56
N VAL A 126 3.78 30.71 5.20
CA VAL A 126 4.76 30.06 6.07
C VAL A 126 6.01 30.94 6.23
N GLY A 127 6.07 31.71 7.30
CA GLY A 127 7.24 32.53 7.62
C GLY A 127 6.94 34.00 7.88
N ASP A 128 5.70 34.42 7.65
CA ASP A 128 5.24 35.74 8.05
C ASP A 128 5.25 35.86 9.58
N GLY A 129 6.09 36.74 10.10
CA GLY A 129 6.18 36.98 11.55
C GLY A 129 7.06 35.99 12.33
N GLY A 130 7.77 35.06 11.67
CA GLY A 130 8.73 34.22 12.40
C GLY A 130 9.26 32.99 11.67
N ALA A 131 10.04 32.20 12.41
CA ALA A 131 10.37 30.84 12.01
C ALA A 131 9.24 29.91 12.44
N GLY A 132 8.78 29.06 11.52
CA GLY A 132 7.72 28.09 11.77
C GLY A 132 8.00 26.73 11.13
N THR A 133 7.31 25.71 11.64
CA THR A 133 7.43 24.34 11.16
C THR A 133 6.07 23.83 10.70
N LEU A 134 5.97 23.40 9.44
CA LEU A 134 4.81 22.68 8.91
C LEU A 134 5.19 21.21 8.74
N LEU A 135 4.42 20.32 9.35
CA LEU A 135 4.57 18.86 9.24
C LEU A 135 3.40 18.29 8.45
N LEU A 136 3.69 17.52 7.41
CA LEU A 136 2.71 16.69 6.71
C LEU A 136 2.92 15.22 7.09
N THR A 137 1.97 14.63 7.78
CA THR A 137 1.98 13.24 8.23
C THR A 137 1.07 12.37 7.35
N PHE A 138 1.60 11.28 6.81
CA PHE A 138 0.97 10.45 5.79
C PHE A 138 0.38 9.13 6.35
N ASP A 139 0.00 9.10 7.62
CA ASP A 139 -0.44 7.91 8.37
C ASP A 139 -1.76 7.26 7.89
N GLY A 140 -2.39 7.81 6.86
CA GLY A 140 -3.63 7.29 6.30
C GLY A 140 -3.64 7.14 4.79
N VAL A 141 -2.50 7.25 4.09
CA VAL A 141 -2.48 7.20 2.63
C VAL A 141 -2.70 5.78 2.11
N LEU A 142 -3.61 5.66 1.13
CA LEU A 142 -4.02 4.41 0.51
C LEU A 142 -3.77 4.41 -1.01
N PRO A 143 -3.53 3.23 -1.61
CA PRO A 143 -3.33 1.94 -0.94
C PRO A 143 -2.03 1.90 -0.14
N ALA A 144 -1.92 0.94 0.80
CA ALA A 144 -0.64 0.64 1.45
C ALA A 144 0.45 0.39 0.40
N GLY A 145 1.67 0.84 0.67
CA GLY A 145 2.78 0.77 -0.28
C GLY A 145 2.87 1.96 -1.25
N SER A 146 1.95 2.92 -1.18
CA SER A 146 2.07 4.20 -1.87
C SER A 146 3.35 4.94 -1.51
N GLN A 147 3.90 5.69 -2.45
CA GLN A 147 5.18 6.37 -2.33
C GLN A 147 5.02 7.85 -2.70
N LEU A 148 5.54 8.74 -1.86
CA LEU A 148 5.66 10.15 -2.19
C LEU A 148 6.73 10.32 -3.28
N GLU A 149 6.36 10.91 -4.41
CA GLU A 149 7.26 11.19 -5.54
C GLU A 149 7.84 12.59 -5.47
N GLY A 150 7.08 13.53 -4.91
CA GLY A 150 7.43 14.93 -4.92
C GLY A 150 6.32 15.80 -4.34
N PHE A 151 6.59 17.09 -4.32
CA PHE A 151 5.65 18.10 -3.87
C PHE A 151 5.84 19.37 -4.69
N SER A 152 4.73 20.08 -4.89
CA SER A 152 4.67 21.37 -5.55
C SER A 152 4.55 22.44 -4.48
N LEU A 153 5.49 23.38 -4.48
CA LEU A 153 5.40 24.54 -3.62
C LEU A 153 4.79 25.71 -4.37
N GLY A 154 4.06 26.54 -3.64
CA GLY A 154 3.50 27.76 -4.19
C GLY A 154 4.54 28.82 -4.50
N SER A 155 4.05 30.01 -4.83
CA SER A 155 4.90 31.16 -5.20
C SER A 155 5.94 31.42 -4.12
N LEU A 156 7.18 31.53 -4.57
CA LEU A 156 8.30 32.04 -3.79
C LEU A 156 8.59 33.41 -4.39
N GLN A 157 8.32 34.49 -3.67
CA GLN A 157 8.59 35.84 -4.20
C GLN A 157 10.13 36.01 -4.31
N ASP A 158 10.68 36.46 -5.47
CA ASP A 158 12.08 36.94 -5.48
C ASP A 158 12.06 38.23 -4.69
N HIS A 159 12.72 38.23 -3.55
CA HIS A 159 13.34 39.46 -3.10
C HIS A 159 14.82 39.56 -3.52
N ILE A 160 15.13 39.33 -4.82
CA ILE A 160 16.39 39.65 -5.54
C ILE A 160 17.63 39.53 -4.63
N ALA A 161 17.76 38.39 -3.95
CA ALA A 161 18.95 38.10 -3.17
C ALA A 161 19.70 37.01 -3.91
N SER A 162 20.77 37.41 -4.61
CA SER A 162 21.69 36.47 -5.25
C SER A 162 22.08 35.36 -4.25
N PRO A 163 22.12 34.08 -4.67
CA PRO A 163 22.58 32.99 -3.81
C PRO A 163 23.88 33.37 -3.08
N PRO A 164 24.02 33.05 -1.77
CA PRO A 164 23.28 32.04 -1.02
C PRO A 164 22.11 32.55 -0.15
N ASN A 165 21.73 33.84 -0.26
CA ASN A 165 20.80 34.49 0.68
C ASN A 165 19.38 34.67 0.12
N GLY A 166 19.02 33.92 -0.92
CA GLY A 166 17.70 33.95 -1.52
C GLY A 166 16.65 33.40 -0.56
N GLU A 167 15.46 33.99 -0.62
CA GLU A 167 14.26 33.50 0.06
C GLU A 167 13.97 32.08 -0.43
N GLY A 168 13.48 31.23 0.44
CA GLY A 168 13.29 29.82 0.11
C GLY A 168 12.94 29.02 1.34
N TYR A 169 12.85 27.71 1.14
CA TYR A 169 12.44 26.79 2.19
C TYR A 169 13.43 25.65 2.34
N ARG A 170 13.23 24.93 3.42
CA ARG A 170 13.95 23.73 3.78
C ARG A 170 12.94 22.64 3.98
N TYR A 171 13.26 21.47 3.46
CA TYR A 171 12.51 20.28 3.81
C TYR A 171 13.43 19.20 4.34
N SER A 172 12.86 18.35 5.19
CA SER A 172 13.48 17.11 5.63
C SER A 172 12.41 16.04 5.78
N ILE A 173 12.81 14.80 5.62
CA ILE A 173 11.90 13.65 5.59
C ILE A 173 12.21 12.74 6.77
N SER A 174 11.16 12.30 7.45
CA SER A 174 11.16 11.25 8.45
C SER A 174 10.34 10.07 7.91
N THR A 175 10.82 8.85 8.13
CA THR A 175 10.12 7.60 7.78
C THR A 175 9.87 6.76 9.03
N ASP A 176 9.80 7.40 10.19
CA ASP A 176 9.64 6.78 11.51
C ASP A 176 8.61 7.53 12.37
N GLY A 177 7.61 8.15 11.73
CA GLY A 177 6.53 8.87 12.40
C GLY A 177 6.99 10.20 13.00
N GLY A 178 7.98 10.86 12.39
CA GLY A 178 8.50 12.15 12.83
C GLY A 178 9.51 12.07 13.98
N GLN A 179 9.99 10.88 14.36
CA GLN A 179 10.95 10.72 15.46
C GLN A 179 12.34 11.20 15.07
N THR A 180 12.79 10.89 13.85
CA THR A 180 14.06 11.35 13.30
C THR A 180 13.89 11.90 11.88
N PHE A 181 14.51 13.05 11.61
CA PHE A 181 14.53 13.66 10.29
C PHE A 181 15.89 13.49 9.63
N GLY A 182 15.88 13.16 8.34
CA GLY A 182 17.08 13.08 7.52
C GLY A 182 17.72 14.45 7.25
N SER A 183 18.64 14.47 6.29
CA SER A 183 19.33 15.70 5.87
C SER A 183 18.33 16.76 5.42
N VAL A 184 18.58 18.00 5.83
CA VAL A 184 17.82 19.17 5.39
C VAL A 184 18.24 19.54 3.97
N ILE A 185 17.26 19.64 3.07
CA ILE A 185 17.44 20.07 1.69
C ILE A 185 16.86 21.47 1.56
N GLN A 186 17.69 22.42 1.14
CA GLN A 186 17.24 23.78 0.84
C GLN A 186 16.82 23.87 -0.61
N VAL A 187 15.66 24.47 -0.83
CA VAL A 187 15.12 24.75 -2.16
C VAL A 187 14.94 26.24 -2.28
N LEU A 188 15.51 26.78 -3.35
CA LEU A 188 15.46 28.19 -3.70
C LEU A 188 14.54 28.34 -4.92
N PRO A 189 13.88 29.49 -5.08
CA PRO A 189 13.15 29.82 -6.30
C PRO A 189 14.05 29.74 -7.52
N ASP A 190 13.44 29.43 -8.66
CA ASP A 190 14.10 29.67 -9.93
C ASP A 190 14.08 31.17 -10.29
N ALA A 191 14.79 31.54 -11.36
CA ALA A 191 14.92 32.94 -11.79
C ALA A 191 13.60 33.57 -12.30
N SER A 192 12.48 32.87 -12.21
CA SER A 192 11.16 33.33 -12.64
C SER A 192 10.14 33.45 -11.52
N ASP A 193 10.55 33.28 -10.26
CA ASP A 193 9.67 33.32 -9.07
C ASP A 193 8.53 32.31 -9.17
N THR A 194 8.76 31.24 -9.92
CA THR A 194 7.73 30.23 -10.15
C THR A 194 7.84 29.09 -9.16
N ILE A 195 6.69 28.43 -9.02
CA ILE A 195 6.47 27.15 -8.34
C ILE A 195 7.71 26.26 -8.47
N ALA A 196 8.36 25.98 -7.33
CA ALA A 196 9.41 25.00 -7.27
C ALA A 196 8.79 23.62 -7.06
N ASP A 197 8.53 22.90 -8.16
CA ASP A 197 8.22 21.48 -8.09
C ASP A 197 9.47 20.71 -7.64
N VAL A 198 9.38 20.05 -6.50
CA VAL A 198 10.43 19.16 -6.00
C VAL A 198 10.09 17.75 -6.38
N THR A 199 10.91 17.19 -7.26
CA THR A 199 10.94 15.75 -7.51
C THR A 199 11.96 15.12 -6.57
N LEU A 200 11.53 14.10 -5.81
CA LEU A 200 12.43 13.36 -4.94
C LEU A 200 13.37 12.47 -5.79
N PRO A 201 14.65 12.31 -5.41
CA PRO A 201 15.60 11.47 -6.16
C PRO A 201 15.16 10.00 -6.25
N SER A 202 14.40 9.56 -5.25
CA SER A 202 13.75 8.26 -5.18
C SER A 202 12.41 8.43 -4.46
N PRO A 203 11.32 7.80 -4.92
CA PRO A 203 10.06 7.83 -4.19
C PRO A 203 10.22 7.28 -2.77
N VAL A 204 9.49 7.84 -1.81
CA VAL A 204 9.58 7.51 -0.39
C VAL A 204 8.28 6.84 0.07
N PRO A 205 8.31 5.65 0.72
CA PRO A 205 7.11 5.02 1.25
C PRO A 205 6.32 5.96 2.16
N THR A 206 5.00 5.97 2.02
CA THR A 206 4.09 6.84 2.79
C THR A 206 3.78 6.33 4.20
N ALA A 207 4.06 5.06 4.49
CA ALA A 207 3.91 4.51 5.84
C ALA A 207 4.85 5.21 6.82
N ASP A 208 4.31 5.73 7.93
CA ASP A 208 5.01 6.49 8.96
C ASP A 208 5.82 7.69 8.40
N LEU A 209 5.42 8.20 7.23
CA LEU A 209 6.10 9.30 6.56
C LEU A 209 5.66 10.63 7.16
N VAL A 210 6.64 11.44 7.55
CA VAL A 210 6.44 12.84 7.92
C VAL A 210 7.38 13.72 7.10
N VAL A 211 6.82 14.67 6.34
CA VAL A 211 7.59 15.69 5.64
C VAL A 211 7.54 16.97 6.45
N LYS A 212 8.71 17.46 6.87
CA LYS A 212 8.85 18.71 7.58
C LYS A 212 9.30 19.81 6.64
N PHE A 213 8.55 20.91 6.61
CA PHE A 213 8.86 22.14 5.90
C PHE A 213 9.20 23.25 6.90
N GLU A 214 10.30 23.97 6.65
CA GLU A 214 10.82 25.05 7.49
C GLU A 214 11.26 26.23 6.62
N LYS A 215 11.20 27.44 7.15
CA LYS A 215 11.77 28.65 6.52
C LYS A 215 13.29 28.50 6.33
N ALA A 216 13.83 28.89 5.16
CA ALA A 216 15.28 28.96 4.98
C ALA A 216 15.90 30.03 5.89
N THR A 217 17.04 29.73 6.51
CA THR A 217 17.65 30.56 7.57
C THR A 217 18.34 31.84 7.08
N ALA A 218 18.18 32.21 5.80
CA ALA A 218 18.78 33.40 5.21
C ALA A 218 17.78 34.03 4.23
N GLY A 219 17.41 35.28 4.46
CA GLY A 219 16.37 35.98 3.71
C GLY A 219 15.62 36.94 4.62
N SER A 220 14.87 37.87 4.06
CA SER A 220 14.26 38.98 4.78
C SER A 220 13.08 38.54 5.67
N ASP A 221 12.38 39.50 6.28
CA ASP A 221 11.22 39.25 7.14
C ASP A 221 10.00 38.67 6.36
N ASP A 222 10.08 38.54 5.04
CA ASP A 222 8.96 38.32 4.10
C ASP A 222 9.19 37.06 3.22
N ASN A 223 9.47 35.91 3.84
CA ASN A 223 9.63 34.66 3.07
C ASN A 223 8.31 33.94 3.00
N ASP A 224 7.56 34.22 1.95
CA ASP A 224 6.26 33.61 1.71
C ASP A 224 6.40 32.30 0.95
N TYR A 225 5.87 31.21 1.51
CA TYR A 225 5.64 30.00 0.75
C TYR A 225 4.39 29.27 1.20
N THR A 226 3.84 28.49 0.28
CA THR A 226 2.79 27.53 0.57
C THR A 226 3.19 26.15 0.06
N VAL A 227 2.68 25.10 0.69
CA VAL A 227 2.70 23.76 0.09
C VAL A 227 1.42 23.63 -0.71
N ARG A 228 1.53 23.63 -2.04
CA ARG A 228 0.38 23.59 -2.94
C ARG A 228 -0.17 22.19 -3.06
N SER A 229 0.71 21.23 -3.36
CA SER A 229 0.29 19.86 -3.53
C SER A 229 1.40 18.86 -3.23
N VAL A 230 1.01 17.62 -2.97
CA VAL A 230 1.94 16.47 -2.99
C VAL A 230 1.55 15.49 -4.08
N THR A 231 2.53 14.84 -4.68
CA THR A 231 2.35 13.84 -5.73
C THR A 231 2.76 12.49 -5.18
N ILE A 232 1.81 11.56 -5.16
CA ILE A 232 1.98 10.22 -4.60
C ILE A 232 1.79 9.21 -5.72
N SER A 233 2.80 8.40 -6.01
CA SER A 233 2.58 7.19 -6.79
C SER A 233 2.03 6.11 -5.92
N GLN A 234 1.06 5.43 -6.48
CA GLN A 234 0.50 4.24 -5.93
C GLN A 234 1.21 3.08 -6.61
N PRO A 235 1.46 1.98 -5.90
CA PRO A 235 1.71 0.73 -6.60
C PRO A 235 0.61 0.59 -7.64
N GLY A 236 1.02 0.33 -8.89
CA GLY A 236 0.07 0.07 -9.95
C GLY A 236 -0.93 -0.98 -9.51
N PRO A 237 -2.14 -1.05 -10.09
CA PRO A 237 -3.04 -2.16 -9.81
C PRO A 237 -2.23 -3.43 -10.00
N GLU A 238 -1.90 -4.11 -8.90
CA GLU A 238 -1.06 -5.29 -8.92
C GLU A 238 -1.82 -6.30 -9.74
N LEU A 239 -1.43 -6.49 -11.01
CA LEU A 239 -2.03 -7.44 -11.95
C LEU A 239 -3.57 -7.48 -11.89
N LEU A 240 -4.28 -6.84 -12.83
CA LEU A 240 -5.75 -6.88 -12.94
C LEU A 240 -6.31 -8.32 -12.85
N GLY A 241 -6.55 -8.77 -11.63
CA GLY A 241 -6.93 -10.13 -11.31
C GLY A 241 -7.97 -10.15 -10.20
N ARG A 242 -8.82 -11.17 -10.26
CA ARG A 242 -9.89 -11.38 -9.30
C ARG A 242 -9.92 -12.85 -8.89
N MET A 243 -9.88 -13.09 -7.60
CA MET A 243 -10.12 -14.40 -7.02
C MET A 243 -11.59 -14.58 -6.69
N THR A 244 -12.13 -15.74 -7.03
CA THR A 244 -13.46 -16.17 -6.62
C THR A 244 -13.37 -17.54 -5.97
N GLY A 245 -14.27 -17.82 -5.03
CA GLY A 245 -14.33 -19.11 -4.37
C GLY A 245 -15.56 -19.22 -3.49
N GLY A 246 -16.11 -20.43 -3.38
CA GLY A 246 -17.30 -20.67 -2.58
C GLY A 246 -17.42 -22.14 -2.20
N GLY A 247 -17.83 -22.40 -0.97
CA GLY A 247 -17.97 -23.77 -0.45
C GLY A 247 -16.63 -24.47 -0.23
N VAL A 248 -15.53 -23.70 -0.21
CA VAL A 248 -14.19 -24.20 0.10
C VAL A 248 -14.12 -24.62 1.56
N LYS A 249 -13.44 -25.73 1.85
CA LYS A 249 -13.26 -26.26 3.21
C LYS A 249 -11.80 -26.47 3.57
N ALA A 250 -11.39 -26.00 4.73
CA ALA A 250 -10.10 -26.33 5.34
C ALA A 250 -10.28 -26.69 6.83
N THR A 251 -9.16 -27.03 7.47
CA THR A 251 -9.13 -27.41 8.89
C THR A 251 -8.41 -26.34 9.69
N GLY A 252 -9.05 -25.79 10.73
CA GLY A 252 -8.39 -24.87 11.65
C GLY A 252 -7.40 -25.58 12.57
N SER A 253 -6.56 -24.82 13.26
CA SER A 253 -5.54 -25.34 14.19
C SER A 253 -6.15 -26.19 15.33
N ASP A 254 -7.42 -25.97 15.68
CA ASP A 254 -8.14 -26.71 16.71
C ASP A 254 -9.02 -27.85 16.13
N ASN A 255 -8.78 -28.24 14.87
CA ASN A 255 -9.51 -29.25 14.10
C ASN A 255 -10.98 -28.90 13.79
N GLU A 256 -11.32 -27.61 13.81
CA GLU A 256 -12.57 -27.11 13.27
C GLU A 256 -12.64 -27.22 11.75
N VAL A 257 -13.84 -27.49 11.23
CA VAL A 257 -14.12 -27.33 9.81
C VAL A 257 -14.38 -25.85 9.54
N VAL A 258 -13.58 -25.26 8.66
CA VAL A 258 -13.69 -23.87 8.23
C VAL A 258 -14.22 -23.82 6.81
N THR A 259 -15.22 -22.98 6.56
CA THR A 259 -15.76 -22.75 5.22
C THR A 259 -15.57 -21.32 4.76
N PHE A 260 -15.35 -21.14 3.45
CA PHE A 260 -15.09 -19.84 2.84
C PHE A 260 -16.06 -19.51 1.70
N GLY A 261 -16.36 -18.22 1.55
CA GLY A 261 -16.97 -17.63 0.36
C GLY A 261 -16.31 -16.29 0.07
N LEU A 262 -15.82 -16.08 -1.16
CA LEU A 262 -15.08 -14.87 -1.50
C LEU A 262 -15.25 -14.41 -2.94
N THR A 263 -15.07 -13.10 -3.11
CA THR A 263 -14.79 -12.42 -4.38
C THR A 263 -13.82 -11.29 -4.03
N LEU A 264 -12.56 -11.47 -4.40
CA LEU A 264 -11.48 -10.55 -4.05
C LEU A 264 -10.81 -10.03 -5.31
N HIS A 265 -10.65 -8.73 -5.39
CA HIS A 265 -10.02 -8.00 -6.48
C HIS A 265 -8.66 -7.52 -6.01
N CYS A 266 -7.64 -7.64 -6.86
CA CYS A 266 -6.33 -7.05 -6.57
C CYS A 266 -6.39 -5.53 -6.51
N ASP A 267 -7.31 -4.94 -7.27
CA ASP A 267 -7.76 -3.58 -7.03
C ASP A 267 -8.66 -3.57 -5.77
N ILE A 268 -8.05 -3.23 -4.64
CA ILE A 268 -8.74 -3.18 -3.34
C ILE A 268 -9.85 -2.13 -3.27
N LEU A 269 -9.89 -1.18 -4.24
CA LEU A 269 -10.94 -0.17 -4.33
C LEU A 269 -12.25 -0.73 -4.90
N LEU A 270 -12.20 -1.89 -5.56
CA LEU A 270 -13.39 -2.60 -6.03
C LEU A 270 -14.13 -3.30 -4.88
N SER A 271 -15.33 -3.80 -5.18
CA SER A 271 -16.18 -4.48 -4.21
C SER A 271 -15.58 -5.84 -3.83
N ASN A 272 -14.88 -5.87 -2.71
CA ASN A 272 -14.30 -7.07 -2.13
C ASN A 272 -15.27 -7.72 -1.13
N ASN A 273 -15.37 -9.04 -1.14
CA ASN A 273 -16.17 -9.83 -0.21
C ASN A 273 -15.36 -11.05 0.25
N LEU A 274 -15.28 -11.24 1.57
CA LEU A 274 -14.74 -12.45 2.18
C LEU A 274 -15.59 -12.82 3.40
N GLU A 275 -16.07 -14.05 3.41
CA GLU A 275 -16.82 -14.64 4.50
C GLU A 275 -16.16 -15.95 4.94
N VAL A 276 -15.97 -16.10 6.25
CA VAL A 276 -15.31 -17.24 6.88
C VAL A 276 -16.21 -17.74 8.00
N ASN A 277 -16.56 -19.03 8.00
CA ASN A 277 -17.43 -19.63 9.02
C ASN A 277 -16.75 -20.85 9.66
N TRP A 278 -16.82 -20.99 10.98
CA TRP A 278 -16.27 -22.14 11.74
C TRP A 278 -16.98 -22.31 13.08
N GLN A 279 -17.30 -23.53 13.50
CA GLN A 279 -17.90 -23.86 14.81
C GLN A 279 -19.07 -22.95 15.30
N GLY A 280 -19.86 -22.38 14.38
CA GLY A 280 -20.95 -21.45 14.74
C GLY A 280 -20.52 -19.98 14.87
N HIS A 281 -19.24 -19.68 14.68
CA HIS A 281 -18.69 -18.35 14.48
C HIS A 281 -18.70 -17.96 12.99
N GLN A 282 -18.81 -16.66 12.74
CA GLN A 282 -18.76 -16.06 11.40
C GLN A 282 -17.89 -14.80 11.43
N TRP A 283 -16.97 -14.70 10.47
CA TRP A 283 -16.25 -13.48 10.15
C TRP A 283 -16.61 -12.98 8.77
N HIS A 284 -16.89 -11.67 8.65
CA HIS A 284 -17.27 -11.04 7.39
C HIS A 284 -16.50 -9.73 7.17
N LEU A 285 -15.90 -9.57 5.99
CA LEU A 285 -15.18 -8.38 5.57
C LEU A 285 -16.10 -7.14 5.54
N THR A 286 -15.72 -6.03 6.17
CA THR A 286 -16.62 -4.86 6.28
C THR A 286 -16.07 -3.55 5.74
N LYS A 287 -14.76 -3.52 5.49
CA LYS A 287 -14.06 -2.40 4.89
C LYS A 287 -13.47 -2.85 3.55
N PRO A 288 -13.06 -1.92 2.67
CA PRO A 288 -12.04 -2.25 1.69
C PRO A 288 -10.90 -3.00 2.38
N ILE A 289 -10.28 -3.92 1.64
CA ILE A 289 -9.08 -4.60 2.09
C ILE A 289 -8.03 -3.51 2.39
N GLU A 290 -7.27 -3.65 3.47
CA GLU A 290 -6.28 -2.65 3.89
C GLU A 290 -5.04 -2.71 2.99
N ALA A 291 -4.60 -3.92 2.69
CA ALA A 291 -3.57 -4.19 1.71
C ALA A 291 -3.86 -5.52 0.99
N ALA A 292 -3.59 -5.56 -0.30
CA ALA A 292 -3.55 -6.79 -1.07
C ALA A 292 -2.24 -6.86 -1.84
N THR A 293 -1.69 -8.06 -1.92
CA THR A 293 -0.57 -8.39 -2.79
C THR A 293 -0.98 -9.55 -3.68
N CYS A 294 -0.92 -9.32 -4.98
CA CYS A 294 -1.33 -10.25 -6.01
C CYS A 294 -0.14 -10.65 -6.86
N THR A 295 0.20 -11.93 -6.84
CA THR A 295 1.37 -12.45 -7.54
C THR A 295 1.01 -13.61 -8.46
N ASN A 296 1.94 -13.89 -9.38
CA ASN A 296 1.92 -15.06 -10.22
C ASN A 296 3.20 -15.86 -9.92
N GLN A 297 3.10 -16.86 -9.06
CA GLN A 297 4.24 -17.67 -8.63
C GLN A 297 4.45 -18.89 -9.53
N GLN A 298 3.42 -19.34 -10.24
CA GLN A 298 3.44 -20.44 -11.18
C GLN A 298 3.49 -19.92 -12.62
N ASN A 299 4.60 -20.19 -13.32
CA ASN A 299 4.77 -19.78 -14.73
C ASN A 299 3.77 -20.42 -15.72
N ASP A 300 2.87 -21.29 -15.24
CA ASP A 300 1.90 -22.02 -16.05
C ASP A 300 0.50 -21.71 -15.53
N ALA A 301 -0.16 -20.67 -16.09
CA ALA A 301 -1.54 -20.34 -15.70
C ALA A 301 -2.49 -21.49 -16.09
N PRO A 302 -3.08 -22.20 -15.11
CA PRO A 302 -4.08 -23.22 -15.39
C PRO A 302 -5.40 -22.56 -15.85
N PRO A 303 -6.31 -23.28 -16.54
CA PRO A 303 -7.48 -22.67 -17.18
C PRO A 303 -8.70 -22.49 -16.24
N PRO A 304 -9.08 -21.26 -15.85
CA PRO A 304 -9.00 -20.09 -16.72
C PRO A 304 -7.71 -19.30 -16.55
N ALA A 305 -7.13 -18.90 -17.69
CA ALA A 305 -5.91 -18.11 -17.70
C ALA A 305 -6.11 -16.83 -16.87
N SER A 306 -5.25 -16.66 -15.88
CA SER A 306 -5.26 -15.54 -14.96
C SER A 306 -3.86 -14.90 -14.94
N PRO A 307 -3.77 -13.58 -14.75
CA PRO A 307 -2.48 -12.92 -14.55
C PRO A 307 -1.88 -13.21 -13.17
N ILE A 308 -2.67 -13.78 -12.25
CA ILE A 308 -2.30 -14.07 -10.84
C ILE A 308 -2.68 -15.51 -10.48
N ASP A 309 -1.98 -16.09 -9.52
CA ASP A 309 -2.33 -17.37 -8.88
C ASP A 309 -2.40 -17.26 -7.34
N THR A 310 -1.90 -16.16 -6.78
CA THR A 310 -1.74 -15.97 -5.35
C THR A 310 -2.33 -14.63 -4.93
N PHE A 311 -3.21 -14.65 -3.94
CA PHE A 311 -3.77 -13.44 -3.30
C PHE A 311 -3.39 -13.44 -1.82
N GLU A 312 -2.61 -12.45 -1.40
CA GLU A 312 -2.29 -12.18 0.00
C GLU A 312 -2.99 -10.88 0.42
N GLY A 313 -3.59 -10.83 1.61
CA GLY A 313 -4.27 -9.63 2.04
C GLY A 313 -4.42 -9.48 3.55
N THR A 314 -4.66 -8.24 3.95
CA THR A 314 -4.97 -7.84 5.33
C THR A 314 -6.24 -7.00 5.35
N ALA A 315 -7.12 -7.22 6.33
CA ALA A 315 -8.37 -6.49 6.39
C ALA A 315 -9.03 -6.47 7.76
N TYR A 316 -9.99 -5.53 7.91
CA TYR A 316 -10.91 -5.49 9.04
C TYR A 316 -12.31 -6.00 8.67
N GLY A 317 -12.88 -6.77 9.58
CA GLY A 317 -14.22 -7.34 9.48
C GLY A 317 -15.01 -7.30 10.77
N LYS A 318 -16.12 -8.03 10.75
CA LYS A 318 -16.97 -8.31 11.91
C LYS A 318 -16.84 -9.77 12.28
N LEU A 319 -16.49 -10.05 13.54
CA LEU A 319 -16.57 -11.39 14.13
C LEU A 319 -17.87 -11.50 14.92
N ASP A 320 -18.76 -12.41 14.53
CA ASP A 320 -20.08 -12.61 15.16
C ASP A 320 -20.89 -11.30 15.26
N GLY A 321 -20.77 -10.46 14.23
CA GLY A 321 -21.41 -9.13 14.16
C GLY A 321 -20.66 -8.02 14.92
N VAL A 322 -19.63 -8.33 15.70
CA VAL A 322 -18.80 -7.36 16.41
C VAL A 322 -17.69 -6.85 15.50
N ALA A 323 -17.71 -5.55 15.20
CA ALA A 323 -16.76 -4.90 14.30
C ALA A 323 -15.33 -4.85 14.87
N ASN A 324 -14.39 -4.43 14.02
CA ASN A 324 -12.98 -4.21 14.35
C ASN A 324 -12.19 -5.49 14.66
N SER A 325 -12.58 -6.62 14.04
CA SER A 325 -11.77 -7.84 14.02
C SER A 325 -10.80 -7.78 12.85
N TYR A 326 -9.51 -7.93 13.11
CA TYR A 326 -8.46 -7.92 12.09
C TYR A 326 -8.24 -9.33 11.53
N ALA A 327 -7.84 -9.44 10.25
CA ALA A 327 -7.48 -10.70 9.62
C ALA A 327 -6.31 -10.54 8.65
N THR A 328 -5.49 -11.60 8.55
CA THR A 328 -4.49 -11.78 7.49
C THR A 328 -4.80 -13.08 6.75
N PHE A 329 -4.72 -13.08 5.43
CA PHE A 329 -5.07 -14.25 4.62
C PHE A 329 -4.20 -14.38 3.37
N LYS A 330 -4.03 -15.62 2.95
CA LYS A 330 -3.37 -16.02 1.71
C LYS A 330 -4.18 -17.13 1.06
N PHE A 331 -4.44 -16.98 -0.22
CA PHE A 331 -5.11 -17.98 -1.05
C PHE A 331 -4.27 -18.24 -2.31
N GLU A 332 -4.08 -19.50 -2.65
CA GLU A 332 -3.29 -19.91 -3.83
C GLU A 332 -4.14 -20.84 -4.69
N ASP A 333 -4.41 -20.42 -5.92
CA ASP A 333 -5.04 -21.22 -6.97
C ASP A 333 -3.94 -22.00 -7.70
N HIS A 334 -3.99 -23.32 -7.61
CA HIS A 334 -3.04 -24.21 -8.30
C HIS A 334 -3.69 -24.88 -9.52
N GLY A 335 -4.81 -24.33 -9.98
CA GLY A 335 -5.49 -24.75 -11.18
C GLY A 335 -6.43 -25.92 -11.03
N GLU A 336 -7.13 -26.19 -12.11
CA GLU A 336 -8.14 -27.22 -12.20
C GLU A 336 -7.49 -28.59 -12.10
N PRO A 337 -8.04 -29.49 -11.25
CA PRO A 337 -9.39 -29.44 -10.68
C PRO A 337 -9.54 -28.79 -9.28
N GLY A 338 -8.58 -27.98 -8.83
CA GLY A 338 -8.60 -27.32 -7.51
C GLY A 338 -8.07 -28.17 -6.37
N THR A 339 -7.50 -29.34 -6.66
CA THR A 339 -7.05 -30.30 -5.63
C THR A 339 -5.76 -29.90 -4.94
N SER A 340 -5.03 -28.95 -5.53
CA SER A 340 -3.74 -28.49 -5.02
C SER A 340 -3.85 -27.11 -4.37
N ASP A 341 -5.01 -26.46 -4.45
CA ASP A 341 -5.26 -25.13 -3.94
C ASP A 341 -4.98 -25.02 -2.45
N ARG A 342 -4.50 -23.84 -2.04
CA ARG A 342 -4.07 -23.60 -0.66
C ARG A 342 -4.78 -22.44 -0.02
N VAL A 343 -4.79 -22.50 1.31
CA VAL A 343 -5.32 -21.44 2.16
C VAL A 343 -4.48 -21.33 3.41
N GLN A 344 -4.27 -20.08 3.81
CA GLN A 344 -3.78 -19.68 5.12
C GLN A 344 -4.62 -18.49 5.57
N ILE A 345 -5.13 -18.51 6.80
CA ILE A 345 -5.82 -17.34 7.36
C ILE A 345 -5.63 -17.27 8.86
N THR A 346 -5.45 -16.08 9.40
CA THR A 346 -5.50 -15.80 10.84
C THR A 346 -6.49 -14.68 11.08
N ILE A 347 -7.47 -14.91 11.97
CA ILE A 347 -8.47 -13.93 12.38
C ILE A 347 -8.26 -13.64 13.86
N TYR A 348 -8.31 -12.38 14.24
CA TYR A 348 -8.11 -11.92 15.61
C TYR A 348 -9.41 -11.46 16.26
N GLN A 349 -9.46 -11.51 17.59
CA GLN A 349 -10.57 -10.97 18.37
C GLN A 349 -10.77 -9.47 18.10
N PRO A 350 -12.00 -8.95 18.14
CA PRO A 350 -12.29 -7.52 18.00
C PRO A 350 -11.39 -6.62 18.86
N GLY A 351 -10.75 -5.63 18.25
CA GLY A 351 -9.85 -4.68 18.91
C GLY A 351 -8.48 -5.23 19.29
N SER A 352 -8.12 -6.43 18.83
CA SER A 352 -6.82 -7.06 19.07
C SER A 352 -6.18 -7.51 17.76
N THR A 353 -4.85 -7.42 17.69
CA THR A 353 -4.01 -7.97 16.62
C THR A 353 -3.11 -9.11 17.12
N SER A 354 -3.29 -9.55 18.37
CA SER A 354 -2.47 -10.59 19.01
C SER A 354 -3.28 -11.75 19.59
N THR A 355 -4.57 -11.54 19.85
CA THR A 355 -5.47 -12.59 20.37
C THR A 355 -6.18 -13.27 19.22
N VAL A 356 -5.74 -14.47 18.86
CA VAL A 356 -6.28 -15.25 17.74
C VAL A 356 -7.66 -15.80 18.07
N ALA A 357 -8.61 -15.63 17.15
CA ALA A 357 -9.95 -16.21 17.16
C ALA A 357 -10.07 -17.44 16.24
N LEU A 358 -9.35 -17.44 15.12
CA LEU A 358 -9.20 -18.57 14.20
C LEU A 358 -7.80 -18.55 13.60
N GLN A 359 -7.18 -19.72 13.49
CA GLN A 359 -6.00 -19.91 12.67
C GLN A 359 -6.21 -21.12 11.76
N VAL A 360 -6.04 -20.90 10.47
CA VAL A 360 -5.94 -21.95 9.46
C VAL A 360 -4.48 -21.92 9.00
N PRO A 361 -3.66 -22.93 9.37
CA PRO A 361 -2.29 -22.99 8.88
C PRO A 361 -2.30 -23.20 7.36
N ASP A 362 -1.21 -22.82 6.73
CA ASP A 362 -0.99 -23.01 5.30
C ASP A 362 -1.12 -24.50 4.92
N GLN A 363 -2.19 -24.82 4.20
CA GLN A 363 -2.58 -26.19 3.89
C GLN A 363 -3.37 -26.28 2.58
N LEU A 364 -3.52 -27.50 2.08
CA LEU A 364 -4.43 -27.80 0.99
C LEU A 364 -5.89 -27.65 1.43
N ILE A 365 -6.72 -27.11 0.54
CA ILE A 365 -8.17 -27.18 0.74
C ILE A 365 -8.65 -28.62 0.57
N SER A 366 -9.62 -29.02 1.37
CA SER A 366 -10.18 -30.38 1.38
C SER A 366 -11.36 -30.55 0.43
N VAL A 367 -12.07 -29.47 0.13
CA VAL A 367 -13.24 -29.40 -0.75
C VAL A 367 -13.28 -27.99 -1.34
N GLY A 368 -13.84 -27.86 -2.55
CA GLY A 368 -14.01 -26.59 -3.25
C GLY A 368 -12.87 -26.36 -4.24
N ASN A 369 -12.78 -25.14 -4.73
CA ASN A 369 -11.80 -24.69 -5.71
C ASN A 369 -11.69 -23.17 -5.61
N TRP A 370 -10.47 -22.65 -5.67
CA TRP A 370 -10.21 -21.25 -5.96
C TRP A 370 -10.21 -21.05 -7.46
N GLN A 371 -10.69 -19.91 -7.90
CA GLN A 371 -10.73 -19.58 -9.32
C GLN A 371 -10.25 -18.16 -9.50
N MET A 372 -9.05 -18.04 -10.05
CA MET A 372 -8.47 -16.78 -10.45
C MET A 372 -8.89 -16.42 -11.87
N HIS A 373 -9.18 -15.15 -12.08
CA HIS A 373 -9.58 -14.60 -13.37
C HIS A 373 -8.81 -13.31 -13.63
N TYR A 374 -8.75 -12.89 -14.89
CA TYR A 374 -8.58 -11.47 -15.18
C TYR A 374 -9.69 -10.67 -14.49
N ASP A 375 -9.32 -9.54 -13.91
CA ASP A 375 -10.33 -8.67 -13.35
C ASP A 375 -11.20 -8.09 -14.48
N GLN A 376 -12.51 -8.23 -14.32
CA GLN A 376 -13.49 -7.68 -15.24
C GLN A 376 -14.20 -6.55 -14.51
N PRO A 377 -13.73 -5.30 -14.62
CA PRO A 377 -14.46 -4.16 -14.08
C PRO A 377 -15.84 -4.14 -14.75
N HIS A 378 -16.89 -4.15 -13.91
CA HIS A 378 -18.27 -4.19 -14.38
C HIS A 378 -18.52 -3.06 -15.39
N GLY A 379 -18.73 -3.40 -16.67
CA GLY A 379 -19.07 -2.46 -17.73
C GLY A 379 -18.07 -2.30 -18.87
N GLN A 380 -16.90 -2.93 -18.80
CA GLN A 380 -15.95 -3.00 -19.93
C GLN A 380 -15.96 -4.44 -20.46
N HIS A 381 -16.81 -4.70 -21.45
CA HIS A 381 -16.63 -5.90 -22.28
C HIS A 381 -15.37 -5.68 -23.14
N PRO A 382 -14.49 -6.69 -23.26
CA PRO A 382 -13.30 -6.60 -24.12
C PRO A 382 -13.66 -6.40 -25.60
#